data_AF-A0A952Y775-F1
#
_entry.id   AF-A0A952Y775-F1
#
_cell.length_a   1.000
_cell.length_b   1.000
_cell.length_c   1.000
_cell.angle_alpha   90.00
_cell.angle_beta   90.00
_cell.angle_gamma   90.00
#
_symmetry.space_group_name_H-M   'P 1'
#
loop_
_entity.id
_entity.type
_entity.pdbx_description
1 polymer ?
#
loop_
_entity_poly.entity_id
_entity_poly.type
_entity_poly.pdbx_seq_one_letter_code
_entity_poly.pdbx_strand_id
1 'polypeptide(L)'
;MESITAWMQQDHVLIDGILERATAAAQAGDFAALEREAALFLQRLERHIDMEENLLFPAFEERTGMTAAGPSVQMRAEHEQMQGIFLQMRAAVAAKDGAGYRRASQALLEVLVPHNLKEEQMMYPMLDDAMGADASALLADVKEMAA
;
A
#
# COMPACT_ATOMS: atom_id res chain seq x y z
N MET A 1 -7.56 9.71 20.67
CA MET A 1 -7.74 10.22 19.30
C MET A 1 -6.96 9.28 18.40
N GLU A 2 -7.57 8.77 17.34
CA GLU A 2 -6.87 7.91 16.38
C GLU A 2 -5.89 8.79 15.57
N SER A 3 -4.68 8.30 15.30
CA SER A 3 -3.66 9.01 14.53
C SER A 3 -3.56 8.48 13.11
N ILE A 4 -2.87 9.21 12.22
CA ILE A 4 -2.65 8.74 10.85
C ILE A 4 -1.82 7.46 10.88
N THR A 5 -0.78 7.41 11.71
CA THR A 5 0.06 6.21 11.91
C THR A 5 -0.78 4.98 12.26
N ALA A 6 -1.65 5.08 13.27
CA ALA A 6 -2.43 3.93 13.72
C ALA A 6 -3.42 3.43 12.64
N TRP A 7 -4.04 4.35 11.91
CA TRP A 7 -5.02 4.00 10.89
C TRP A 7 -4.36 3.39 9.64
N MET A 8 -3.26 3.98 9.15
CA MET A 8 -2.52 3.47 7.99
C MET A 8 -1.88 2.10 8.28
N GLN A 9 -1.32 1.88 9.48
CA GLN A 9 -0.84 0.56 9.92
C GLN A 9 -1.96 -0.49 9.93
N GLN A 10 -3.15 -0.12 10.40
CA GLN A 10 -4.28 -1.02 10.38
C GLN A 10 -4.69 -1.36 8.94
N ASP A 11 -4.53 -0.44 8.00
CA ASP A 11 -4.77 -0.70 6.58
C ASP A 11 -3.75 -1.68 5.98
N HIS A 12 -2.47 -1.56 6.33
CA HIS A 12 -1.45 -2.57 5.96
C HIS A 12 -1.86 -3.97 6.40
N VAL A 13 -2.29 -4.13 7.67
CA VAL A 13 -2.75 -5.43 8.18
C VAL A 13 -3.93 -5.98 7.38
N LEU A 14 -4.86 -5.12 6.95
CA LEU A 14 -5.99 -5.53 6.12
C LEU A 14 -5.52 -5.98 4.73
N ILE A 15 -4.61 -5.23 4.10
CA ILE A 15 -4.03 -5.53 2.79
C ILE A 15 -3.28 -6.86 2.81
N ASP A 16 -2.44 -7.08 3.82
CA ASP A 16 -1.69 -8.33 4.03
C ASP A 16 -2.63 -9.52 4.14
N GLY A 17 -3.70 -9.39 4.93
CA GLY A 17 -4.71 -10.44 5.07
C GLY A 17 -5.43 -10.77 3.76
N ILE A 18 -5.58 -9.83 2.82
CA ILE A 18 -6.14 -10.11 1.48
C ILE A 18 -5.12 -10.85 0.62
N LEU A 19 -3.84 -10.44 0.64
CA LEU A 19 -2.76 -11.10 -0.10
C LEU A 19 -2.59 -12.56 0.33
N GLU A 20 -2.67 -12.82 1.63
CA GLU A 20 -2.60 -14.18 2.20
C GLU A 20 -3.72 -15.07 1.64
N ARG A 21 -4.96 -14.56 1.59
CA ARG A 21 -6.10 -15.31 1.01
C ARG A 21 -5.92 -15.57 -0.47
N ALA A 22 -5.47 -14.58 -1.24
CA ALA A 22 -5.20 -14.75 -2.67
C ALA A 22 -4.08 -15.78 -2.92
N THR A 23 -3.01 -15.73 -2.13
CA THR A 23 -1.89 -16.69 -2.19
C THR A 23 -2.34 -18.10 -1.83
N ALA A 24 -3.18 -18.26 -0.80
CA ALA A 24 -3.76 -19.54 -0.42
C ALA A 24 -4.67 -20.11 -1.52
N ALA A 25 -5.51 -19.27 -2.16
CA ALA A 25 -6.33 -19.67 -3.29
C ALA A 25 -5.48 -20.14 -4.49
N ALA A 26 -4.40 -19.41 -4.80
CA ALA A 26 -3.44 -19.81 -5.83
C ALA A 26 -2.75 -21.15 -5.51
N GLN A 27 -2.46 -21.41 -4.24
CA GLN A 27 -1.86 -22.68 -3.79
C GLN A 27 -2.86 -23.84 -3.89
N ALA A 28 -4.13 -23.60 -3.56
CA ALA A 28 -5.20 -24.59 -3.63
C ALA A 28 -5.67 -24.87 -5.07
N GLY A 29 -5.28 -24.04 -6.05
CA GLY A 29 -5.80 -24.11 -7.42
C GLY A 29 -7.25 -23.62 -7.56
N ASP A 30 -7.76 -22.90 -6.56
CA ASP A 30 -9.08 -22.26 -6.63
C ASP A 30 -8.96 -20.95 -7.40
N PHE A 31 -9.02 -21.03 -8.72
CA PHE A 31 -8.86 -19.88 -9.60
C PHE A 31 -9.99 -18.85 -9.47
N ALA A 32 -11.18 -19.27 -9.05
CA ALA A 32 -12.29 -18.35 -8.83
C ALA A 32 -12.06 -17.51 -7.57
N ALA A 33 -11.57 -18.14 -6.48
CA ALA A 33 -11.15 -17.39 -5.30
C ALA A 33 -9.93 -16.53 -5.57
N LEU A 34 -8.94 -17.04 -6.30
CA LEU A 34 -7.76 -16.27 -6.68
C LEU A 34 -8.14 -15.00 -7.44
N GLU A 35 -9.01 -15.10 -8.44
CA GLU A 35 -9.46 -13.94 -9.23
C GLU A 35 -10.09 -12.86 -8.34
N ARG A 36 -11.00 -13.25 -7.44
CA ARG A 36 -11.67 -12.31 -6.53
C ARG A 36 -10.70 -11.66 -5.54
N GLU A 37 -9.91 -12.47 -4.82
CA GLU A 37 -9.03 -11.95 -3.77
C GLU A 37 -7.86 -11.17 -4.35
N ALA A 38 -7.30 -11.58 -5.50
CA ALA A 38 -6.24 -10.83 -6.16
C ALA A 38 -6.72 -9.49 -6.70
N ALA A 39 -7.94 -9.43 -7.26
CA ALA A 39 -8.53 -8.17 -7.69
C ALA A 39 -8.75 -7.22 -6.50
N LEU A 40 -9.27 -7.74 -5.39
CA LEU A 40 -9.45 -6.97 -4.16
C LEU A 40 -8.12 -6.49 -3.57
N PHE A 41 -7.09 -7.35 -3.56
CA PHE A 41 -5.76 -7.01 -3.06
C PHE A 41 -5.16 -5.84 -3.86
N LEU A 42 -5.12 -5.96 -5.19
CA LEU A 42 -4.55 -4.94 -6.05
C LEU A 42 -5.33 -3.63 -5.95
N GLN A 43 -6.66 -3.70 -5.95
CA GLN A 43 -7.49 -2.51 -5.77
C GLN A 43 -7.21 -1.81 -4.43
N ARG A 44 -7.11 -2.58 -3.32
CA ARG A 44 -6.89 -1.98 -2.00
C ARG A 44 -5.49 -1.37 -1.89
N LEU A 45 -4.47 -2.07 -2.38
CA LEU A 45 -3.09 -1.57 -2.37
C LEU A 45 -2.91 -0.34 -3.28
N GLU A 46 -3.49 -0.34 -4.47
CA GLU A 46 -3.48 0.85 -5.36
C GLU A 46 -4.19 2.03 -4.68
N ARG A 47 -5.33 1.80 -4.02
CA ARG A 47 -6.02 2.84 -3.27
C ARG A 47 -5.22 3.35 -2.07
N HIS A 48 -4.47 2.48 -1.42
CA HIS A 48 -3.55 2.84 -0.34
C HIS A 48 -2.47 3.80 -0.83
N ILE A 49 -1.77 3.41 -1.89
CA ILE A 49 -0.76 4.24 -2.57
C ILE A 49 -1.36 5.57 -3.03
N ASP A 50 -2.60 5.57 -3.54
CA ASP A 50 -3.25 6.81 -3.95
C ASP A 50 -3.46 7.79 -2.77
N MET A 51 -3.85 7.28 -1.59
CA MET A 51 -4.00 8.12 -0.39
C MET A 51 -2.65 8.73 0.01
N GLU A 52 -1.58 7.97 -0.13
CA GLU A 52 -0.25 8.44 0.19
C GLU A 52 0.24 9.50 -0.80
N GLU A 53 0.21 9.19 -2.09
CA GLU A 53 0.79 10.05 -3.11
C GLU A 53 0.01 11.34 -3.36
N ASN A 54 -1.32 11.30 -3.21
CA ASN A 54 -2.19 12.43 -3.54
C ASN A 54 -2.65 13.24 -2.33
N LEU A 55 -2.46 12.74 -1.11
CA LEU A 55 -2.92 13.41 0.09
C LEU A 55 -1.84 13.48 1.18
N LEU A 56 -1.31 12.35 1.65
CA LEU A 56 -0.37 12.34 2.78
C LEU A 56 0.99 12.95 2.43
N PHE A 57 1.61 12.53 1.33
CA PHE A 57 2.91 13.03 0.91
C PHE A 57 2.85 14.52 0.52
N PRO A 58 1.84 15.02 -0.22
CA PRO A 58 1.70 16.46 -0.45
C PRO A 58 1.55 17.26 0.85
N ALA A 59 0.73 16.80 1.80
CA ALA A 59 0.58 17.48 3.09
C ALA A 59 1.89 17.51 3.88
N PHE A 60 2.63 16.39 3.90
CA PHE A 60 3.96 16.30 4.50
C PHE A 60 4.93 17.31 3.86
N GLU A 61 4.98 17.34 2.54
CA GLU A 61 5.88 18.21 1.77
C GLU A 61 5.54 19.69 1.97
N GLU A 62 4.26 20.05 2.01
CA GLU A 62 3.82 21.42 2.28
C GLU A 62 4.23 21.88 3.68
N ARG A 63 4.10 21.01 4.69
CA ARG A 63 4.44 21.35 6.09
C ARG A 63 5.95 21.40 6.33
N THR A 64 6.72 20.53 5.71
CA THR A 64 8.16 20.37 5.99
C THR A 64 9.07 21.09 4.99
N GLY A 65 8.56 21.39 3.79
CA GLY A 65 9.35 21.91 2.67
C GLY A 65 10.26 20.86 1.99
N MET A 66 10.16 19.58 2.37
CA MET A 66 11.04 18.49 1.87
C MET A 66 10.60 17.94 0.51
N THR A 67 10.61 18.79 -0.54
CA THR A 67 10.04 18.45 -1.86
C THR A 67 11.04 17.83 -2.85
N ALA A 68 12.32 18.21 -2.80
CA ALA A 68 13.34 17.77 -3.77
C ALA A 68 14.27 16.67 -3.24
N ALA A 69 14.32 16.50 -1.93
CA ALA A 69 15.05 15.45 -1.23
C ALA A 69 14.30 15.17 0.07
N GLY A 70 13.66 14.02 0.15
CA GLY A 70 12.77 13.68 1.26
C GLY A 70 12.30 12.24 1.16
N PRO A 71 11.81 11.69 2.27
CA PRO A 71 11.43 10.28 2.33
C PRO A 71 10.25 9.96 1.40
N SER A 72 9.37 10.92 1.11
CA SER A 72 8.28 10.78 0.11
C SER A 72 8.77 10.57 -1.33
N VAL A 73 9.96 11.06 -1.69
CA VAL A 73 10.54 10.84 -3.05
C VAL A 73 10.95 9.37 -3.21
N GLN A 74 11.56 8.79 -2.17
CA GLN A 74 11.95 7.39 -2.19
C GLN A 74 10.74 6.46 -2.17
N MET A 75 9.68 6.79 -1.40
CA MET A 75 8.45 5.98 -1.39
C MET A 75 7.83 5.89 -2.79
N ARG A 76 7.69 7.03 -3.49
CA ARG A 76 7.15 7.06 -4.88
C ARG A 76 7.98 6.23 -5.86
N ALA A 77 9.31 6.25 -5.75
CA ALA A 77 10.17 5.42 -6.61
C ALA A 77 9.93 3.91 -6.38
N GLU A 78 9.64 3.51 -5.15
CA GLU A 78 9.32 2.13 -4.82
C GLU A 78 7.91 1.75 -5.26
N HIS A 79 6.93 2.65 -5.15
CA HIS A 79 5.60 2.47 -5.74
C HIS A 79 5.68 2.25 -7.25
N GLU A 80 6.49 3.03 -7.96
CA GLU A 80 6.72 2.87 -9.40
C GLU A 80 7.31 1.47 -9.72
N GLN A 81 8.25 0.99 -8.89
CA GLN A 81 8.79 -0.36 -9.01
C GLN A 81 7.70 -1.43 -8.83
N MET A 82 6.76 -1.25 -7.89
CA MET A 82 5.67 -2.20 -7.64
C MET A 82 4.68 -2.31 -8.80
N GLN A 83 4.46 -1.23 -9.58
CA GLN A 83 3.54 -1.22 -10.73
C GLN A 83 3.84 -2.34 -11.74
N GLY A 84 5.13 -2.57 -12.03
CA GLY A 84 5.55 -3.67 -12.91
C GLY A 84 5.16 -5.06 -12.37
N ILE A 85 5.18 -5.22 -11.06
CA ILE A 85 4.82 -6.48 -10.38
C ILE A 85 3.30 -6.66 -10.37
N PHE A 86 2.52 -5.59 -10.19
CA PHE A 86 1.06 -5.63 -10.27
C PHE A 86 0.59 -6.15 -11.64
N LEU A 87 1.23 -5.71 -12.72
CA LEU A 87 0.96 -6.21 -14.07
C LEU A 87 1.23 -7.72 -14.19
N GLN A 88 2.32 -8.21 -13.59
CA GLN A 88 2.66 -9.64 -13.58
C GLN A 88 1.62 -10.45 -12.79
N MET A 89 1.15 -9.94 -11.65
CA MET A 89 0.10 -10.57 -10.85
C MET A 89 -1.20 -10.68 -11.65
N ARG A 90 -1.65 -9.58 -12.29
CA ARG A 90 -2.85 -9.56 -13.14
C ARG A 90 -2.73 -10.56 -14.31
N ALA A 91 -1.57 -10.61 -14.96
CA ALA A 91 -1.31 -11.56 -16.05
C ALA A 91 -1.38 -13.01 -15.58
N ALA A 92 -0.83 -13.32 -14.40
CA ALA A 92 -0.87 -14.66 -13.83
C ALA A 92 -2.31 -15.10 -13.49
N VAL A 93 -3.13 -14.20 -12.94
CA VAL A 93 -4.56 -14.45 -12.69
C VAL A 93 -5.29 -14.75 -14.00
N ALA A 94 -5.12 -13.91 -15.02
CA ALA A 94 -5.76 -14.08 -16.33
C ALA A 94 -5.37 -15.41 -17.01
N ALA A 95 -4.11 -15.84 -16.85
CA ALA A 95 -3.61 -17.11 -17.36
C ALA A 95 -4.00 -18.33 -16.52
N LYS A 96 -4.66 -18.13 -15.36
CA LYS A 96 -4.87 -19.16 -14.33
C LYS A 96 -3.56 -19.84 -13.92
N ASP A 97 -2.48 -19.07 -13.85
CA ASP A 97 -1.16 -19.52 -13.41
C ASP A 97 -0.97 -19.22 -11.91
N GLY A 98 -1.42 -20.13 -11.06
CA GLY A 98 -1.27 -19.98 -9.61
C GLY A 98 0.21 -19.98 -9.17
N ALA A 99 1.10 -20.66 -9.88
CA ALA A 99 2.53 -20.66 -9.56
C ALA A 99 3.17 -19.31 -9.93
N GLY A 100 2.79 -18.75 -11.08
CA GLY A 100 3.16 -17.40 -11.51
C GLY A 100 2.68 -16.34 -10.53
N TYR A 101 1.42 -16.43 -10.08
CA TYR A 101 0.88 -15.49 -9.10
C TYR A 101 1.69 -15.50 -7.79
N ARG A 102 2.03 -16.68 -7.27
CA ARG A 102 2.86 -16.78 -6.05
C ARG A 102 4.28 -16.25 -6.23
N ARG A 103 4.91 -16.46 -7.40
CA ARG A 103 6.22 -15.87 -7.71
C ARG A 103 6.15 -14.35 -7.74
N ALA A 104 5.15 -13.77 -8.40
CA ALA A 104 4.95 -12.32 -8.42
C ALA A 104 4.64 -11.76 -7.02
N SER A 105 3.84 -12.48 -6.22
CA SER A 105 3.55 -12.10 -4.82
C SER A 105 4.83 -12.07 -3.97
N GLN A 106 5.71 -13.06 -4.11
CA GLN A 106 7.00 -13.08 -3.42
C GLN A 106 7.88 -11.89 -3.84
N ALA A 107 7.94 -11.59 -5.14
CA ALA A 107 8.68 -10.43 -5.65
C ALA A 107 8.11 -9.11 -5.13
N LEU A 108 6.78 -9.00 -4.99
CA LEU A 108 6.15 -7.83 -4.38
C LEU A 108 6.56 -7.68 -2.92
N LEU A 109 6.51 -8.75 -2.13
CA LEU A 109 6.88 -8.73 -0.71
C LEU A 109 8.34 -8.34 -0.46
N GLU A 110 9.25 -8.64 -1.38
CA GLU A 110 10.65 -8.20 -1.31
C GLU A 110 10.79 -6.66 -1.34
N VAL A 111 9.82 -5.96 -1.92
CA VAL A 111 9.77 -4.49 -1.97
C VAL A 111 8.85 -3.95 -0.88
N LEU A 112 7.64 -4.52 -0.75
CA LEU A 112 6.57 -4.01 0.10
C LEU A 112 6.91 -4.12 1.59
N VAL A 113 7.56 -5.19 2.04
CA VAL A 113 7.90 -5.33 3.47
C VAL A 113 8.88 -4.24 3.95
N PRO A 114 10.05 -4.02 3.31
CA PRO A 114 10.93 -2.93 3.73
C PRO A 114 10.33 -1.55 3.47
N HIS A 115 9.45 -1.42 2.48
CA HIS A 115 8.69 -0.20 2.22
C HIS A 115 7.78 0.17 3.41
N ASN A 116 6.85 -0.72 3.78
CA ASN A 116 5.94 -0.52 4.90
C ASN A 116 6.69 -0.23 6.20
N LEU A 117 7.83 -0.90 6.46
CA LEU A 117 8.65 -0.61 7.65
C LEU A 117 9.13 0.84 7.71
N LYS A 118 9.49 1.46 6.58
CA LYS A 118 9.89 2.88 6.58
C LYS A 118 8.68 3.78 6.81
N GLU A 119 7.53 3.40 6.30
CA GLU A 119 6.33 4.19 6.49
C GLU A 119 5.88 4.20 7.95
N GLU A 120 5.81 3.01 8.52
CA GLU A 120 5.35 2.79 9.89
C GLU A 120 6.33 3.33 10.95
N GLN A 121 7.63 3.24 10.70
CA GLN A 121 8.65 3.65 11.67
C GLN A 121 9.12 5.09 11.48
N MET A 122 8.89 5.69 10.31
CA MET A 122 9.42 7.02 9.98
C MET A 122 8.35 7.92 9.36
N MET A 123 7.74 7.57 8.23
CA MET A 123 6.87 8.51 7.51
C MET A 123 5.64 8.92 8.29
N TYR A 124 4.82 7.96 8.73
CA TYR A 124 3.57 8.31 9.40
C TYR A 124 3.79 9.00 10.75
N PRO A 125 4.77 8.58 11.59
CA PRO A 125 5.12 9.34 12.79
C PRO A 125 5.57 10.78 12.49
N MET A 126 6.41 10.97 11.47
CA MET A 126 6.83 12.31 11.05
C MET A 126 5.67 13.15 10.54
N LEU A 127 4.69 12.53 9.88
CA LEU A 127 3.50 13.22 9.40
C LEU A 127 2.57 13.61 10.55
N ASP A 128 2.31 12.70 11.49
CA ASP A 128 1.54 13.00 12.71
C ASP A 128 2.19 14.18 13.47
N ASP A 129 3.53 14.17 13.63
CA ASP A 129 4.28 15.25 14.28
C ASP A 129 4.24 16.57 13.50
N ALA A 130 4.43 16.55 12.17
CA ALA A 130 4.43 17.73 11.32
C ALA A 130 3.05 18.38 11.21
N MET A 131 1.99 17.58 11.22
CA MET A 131 0.60 18.07 11.16
C MET A 131 0.08 18.55 12.51
N GLY A 132 0.53 17.95 13.62
CA GLY A 132 0.13 18.33 14.97
C GLY A 132 -1.39 18.38 15.14
N ALA A 133 -1.94 19.58 15.40
CA ALA A 133 -3.38 19.76 15.58
C ALA A 133 -4.20 19.49 14.30
N ASP A 134 -3.60 19.61 13.11
CA ASP A 134 -4.27 19.39 11.83
C ASP A 134 -4.36 17.91 11.45
N ALA A 135 -3.65 17.02 12.16
CA ALA A 135 -3.57 15.59 11.81
C ALA A 135 -4.95 14.90 11.79
N SER A 136 -5.86 15.31 12.67
CA SER A 136 -7.21 14.74 12.72
C SER A 136 -8.08 15.14 11.53
N ALA A 137 -7.89 16.35 10.98
CA ALA A 137 -8.59 16.77 9.78
C ALA A 137 -8.06 16.02 8.55
N LEU A 138 -6.74 15.92 8.41
CA LEU A 138 -6.12 15.14 7.35
C LEU A 138 -6.55 13.66 7.39
N LEU A 139 -6.61 13.05 8.58
CA LEU A 139 -7.11 11.68 8.73
C LEU A 139 -8.58 11.52 8.30
N ALA A 140 -9.42 12.55 8.45
CA ALA A 140 -10.79 12.49 7.96
C ALA A 140 -10.82 12.43 6.42
N ASP A 141 -10.00 13.24 5.75
CA ASP A 141 -9.87 13.25 4.30
C ASP A 141 -9.33 11.90 3.77
N VAL A 142 -8.36 11.31 4.48
CA VAL A 142 -7.84 9.96 4.18
C VAL A 142 -8.95 8.93 4.22
N LYS A 143 -9.79 8.94 5.25
CA LYS A 143 -10.89 7.98 5.39
C LYS A 143 -11.98 8.17 4.36
N GLU A 144 -12.26 9.40 3.94
CA GLU A 144 -13.18 9.68 2.83
C GLU A 144 -12.63 9.13 1.52
N MET A 145 -11.33 9.29 1.29
CA MET A 145 -10.66 8.67 0.16
C MET A 145 -10.63 7.14 0.31
N ALA A 146 -10.54 6.57 1.50
CA ALA A 146 -10.52 5.11 1.64
C ALA A 146 -11.85 4.41 1.29
N ALA A 147 -12.97 5.14 1.38
CA ALA A 147 -14.34 4.67 1.15
C ALA A 147 -14.68 4.52 -0.35
#